data_AF-A0A2L0EVD1-F1
#
_entry.id   AF-A0A2L0EVD1-F1
#
_cell.length_a   1.000
_cell.length_b   1.000
_cell.length_c   1.000
_cell.angle_alpha   90.00
_cell.angle_beta   90.00
_cell.angle_gamma   90.00
#
_symmetry.space_group_name_H-M   'P 1'
#
loop_
_entity.id
_entity.type
_entity.pdbx_description
1 polymer ?
#
loop_
_entity_poly.entity_id
_entity_poly.type
_entity_poly.pdbx_seq_one_letter_code
_entity_poly.pdbx_strand_id
1 'polypeptide(L)'
;MPNETPYALPITAFLMAVLFVESAALGGCVGDPFQIGGGAGGGTGGSGSGSSSGTGGGGASGAGGAGGDGGGGGEGGSLPPVPVTWPDSMTRRCSNGTIVVTECPDPEEPFFGQDGNYQILVPSYEERDGDVVADSVTGLVWEQATENVSYDLEGADVHCKALATNARGGRTDWRLPTRRELVSILDFGHSAAFPDLFTSMFSGGFYWSASDVADDEDRAWGVRASDGTVQYRGKTEVDMSRALCVAGEVMAPPELSAADGDARVLDTTTGFVWQRNITGIGYAWREALAHCEGLELAGHDDWRLPSAKELLSLIDDRRSGPALDDDIFTGASAGVFWSSTPALGSADTAFTVNFSNGASLSGSVRDPRLVRCVRSDDPAR
;
A
#
# COMPACT_ATOMS: atom_id res chain seq x y z
N MET A 1 -47.34 -57.05 23.37
CA MET A 1 -47.86 -56.28 24.52
C MET A 1 -47.21 -56.79 25.78
N PRO A 2 -46.90 -55.94 26.77
CA PRO A 2 -46.19 -54.65 26.71
C PRO A 2 -44.98 -54.71 27.69
N ASN A 3 -44.09 -53.72 27.88
CA ASN A 3 -44.27 -52.38 28.43
C ASN A 3 -42.87 -51.72 28.37
N GLU A 4 -42.66 -50.62 27.64
CA GLU A 4 -42.75 -49.20 28.05
C GLU A 4 -41.35 -48.57 27.99
N THR A 5 -41.27 -47.48 27.23
CA THR A 5 -40.16 -46.53 27.04
C THR A 5 -40.17 -45.48 28.19
N PRO A 6 -39.59 -44.28 28.04
CA PRO A 6 -38.21 -43.90 28.35
C PRO A 6 -38.14 -42.79 29.43
N TYR A 7 -36.96 -42.47 29.96
CA TYR A 7 -36.74 -41.19 30.65
C TYR A 7 -35.49 -40.47 30.15
N ALA A 8 -35.76 -39.40 29.40
CA ALA A 8 -34.89 -38.25 29.23
C ALA A 8 -34.96 -37.37 30.49
N LEU A 9 -33.84 -36.73 30.84
CA LEU A 9 -33.81 -35.60 31.78
C LEU A 9 -32.90 -34.48 31.22
N PRO A 10 -33.14 -33.23 31.62
CA PRO A 10 -33.08 -32.07 30.72
C PRO A 10 -31.79 -31.26 30.84
N ILE A 11 -31.48 -30.54 29.76
CA ILE A 11 -30.52 -29.44 29.73
C ILE A 11 -31.19 -28.21 30.35
N THR A 12 -30.69 -27.79 31.51
CA THR A 12 -31.09 -26.53 32.15
C THR A 12 -30.14 -25.44 31.70
N ALA A 13 -30.63 -24.49 30.90
CA ALA A 13 -29.99 -23.20 30.68
C ALA A 13 -30.25 -22.30 31.89
N PHE A 14 -29.21 -21.68 32.46
CA PHE A 14 -29.37 -20.51 33.33
C PHE A 14 -28.22 -19.52 33.14
N LEU A 15 -28.64 -18.25 33.00
CA LEU A 15 -27.93 -17.02 32.71
C LEU A 15 -26.56 -16.86 33.39
N MET A 16 -25.54 -16.42 32.62
CA MET A 16 -24.43 -15.65 33.18
C MET A 16 -24.79 -14.16 33.20
N ALA A 17 -24.84 -13.62 34.41
CA ALA A 17 -24.99 -12.19 34.67
C ALA A 17 -23.68 -11.45 34.34
N VAL A 18 -23.79 -10.40 33.53
CA VAL A 18 -22.73 -9.41 33.27
C VAL A 18 -22.64 -8.49 34.49
N LEU A 19 -21.50 -8.51 35.19
CA LEU A 19 -21.16 -7.52 36.21
C LEU A 19 -20.60 -6.27 35.52
N PHE A 20 -21.38 -5.19 35.53
CA PHE A 20 -20.92 -3.84 35.31
C PHE A 20 -20.02 -3.41 36.49
N VAL A 21 -18.81 -2.95 36.18
CA VAL A 21 -18.00 -2.18 37.14
C VAL A 21 -18.07 -0.72 36.72
N GLU A 22 -18.91 0.05 37.42
CA GLU A 22 -18.84 1.51 37.45
C GLU A 22 -17.54 1.93 38.17
N SER A 23 -16.70 2.72 37.51
CA SER A 23 -15.67 3.50 38.21
C SER A 23 -16.22 4.87 38.55
N ALA A 24 -16.36 5.10 39.85
CA ALA A 24 -16.78 6.34 40.45
C ALA A 24 -15.76 7.47 40.21
N ALA A 25 -16.28 8.60 39.76
CA ALA A 25 -15.58 9.88 39.79
C ALA A 25 -15.42 10.36 41.23
N LEU A 26 -14.20 10.75 41.61
CA LEU A 26 -13.94 11.62 42.75
C LEU A 26 -13.37 12.94 42.24
N GLY A 27 -14.17 13.99 42.40
CA GLY A 27 -13.75 15.37 42.24
C GLY A 27 -12.95 15.87 43.44
N GLY A 28 -12.16 16.93 43.21
CA GLY A 28 -11.46 17.63 44.27
C GLY A 28 -10.51 18.74 43.77
N CYS A 29 -11.10 19.91 43.51
CA CYS A 29 -10.58 21.26 43.81
C CYS A 29 -9.25 21.75 43.19
N VAL A 30 -9.33 22.77 42.33
CA VAL A 30 -8.76 24.15 42.42
C VAL A 30 -9.38 24.88 41.20
N GLY A 31 -10.20 25.93 41.28
CA GLY A 31 -10.07 27.20 41.99
C GLY A 31 -10.03 28.30 40.93
N ASP A 32 -11.20 28.85 40.56
CA ASP A 32 -11.29 30.10 39.77
C ASP A 32 -10.66 31.26 40.54
N PRO A 33 -10.08 32.24 39.81
CA PRO A 33 -10.54 33.59 40.06
C PRO A 33 -10.70 34.43 38.79
N PHE A 34 -11.89 35.05 38.76
CA PHE A 34 -12.13 36.47 38.46
C PHE A 34 -12.01 37.03 37.03
N GLN A 35 -13.12 37.68 36.70
CA GLN A 35 -13.43 38.52 35.56
C GLN A 35 -12.93 39.99 35.70
N ILE A 36 -12.97 40.67 34.54
CA ILE A 36 -13.25 42.11 34.26
C ILE A 36 -12.08 43.08 34.00
N GLY A 37 -12.17 43.70 32.81
CA GLY A 37 -11.81 45.09 32.51
C GLY A 37 -10.56 45.19 31.63
N GLY A 38 -10.58 45.73 30.41
CA GLY A 38 -11.34 46.85 29.85
C GLY A 38 -10.32 47.89 29.38
N GLY A 39 -10.27 48.22 28.08
CA GLY A 39 -9.32 49.22 27.59
C GLY A 39 -9.38 49.41 26.07
N ALA A 40 -9.87 50.58 25.67
CA ALA A 40 -10.20 51.01 24.31
C ALA A 40 -9.01 51.55 23.50
N GLY A 41 -9.24 51.68 22.18
CA GLY A 41 -8.50 52.54 21.24
C GLY A 41 -8.08 51.76 20.00
N GLY A 42 -8.46 52.05 18.75
CA GLY A 42 -9.02 53.26 18.15
C GLY A 42 -8.18 53.61 16.90
N GLY A 43 -8.81 53.78 15.74
CA GLY A 43 -8.22 54.40 14.53
C GLY A 43 -7.96 53.43 13.37
N THR A 44 -8.82 53.37 12.33
CA THR A 44 -8.73 54.12 11.05
C THR A 44 -7.50 53.77 10.23
N GLY A 45 -7.52 53.38 8.96
CA GLY A 45 -8.52 53.38 7.89
C GLY A 45 -7.76 53.44 6.55
N GLY A 46 -8.37 53.10 5.41
CA GLY A 46 -7.86 53.50 4.09
C GLY A 46 -7.85 52.41 3.03
N SER A 47 -8.95 52.36 2.27
CA SER A 47 -9.05 51.76 0.94
C SER A 47 -8.27 52.59 -0.11
N GLY A 48 -7.80 51.94 -1.17
CA GLY A 48 -7.26 52.61 -2.35
C GLY A 48 -7.21 51.68 -3.56
N SER A 49 -8.26 51.75 -4.38
CA SER A 49 -8.33 51.22 -5.74
C SER A 49 -7.63 52.16 -6.73
N GLY A 50 -7.11 51.62 -7.84
CA GLY A 50 -6.57 52.41 -8.95
C GLY A 50 -6.36 51.56 -10.21
N SER A 51 -7.24 51.75 -11.18
CA SER A 51 -7.24 51.15 -12.53
C SER A 51 -6.60 52.08 -13.57
N SER A 52 -6.12 51.52 -14.69
CA SER A 52 -6.01 52.05 -16.09
C SER A 52 -4.74 51.48 -16.75
N SER A 53 -4.72 50.76 -17.88
CA SER A 53 -5.31 50.84 -19.24
C SER A 53 -4.46 51.61 -20.27
N GLY A 54 -4.09 50.90 -21.36
CA GLY A 54 -3.71 51.41 -22.69
C GLY A 54 -2.24 51.15 -23.06
N THR A 55 -1.81 50.82 -24.29
CA THR A 55 -2.44 50.54 -25.61
C THR A 55 -1.30 50.29 -26.62
N GLY A 56 -1.56 49.53 -27.71
CA GLY A 56 -0.83 49.58 -28.99
C GLY A 56 0.27 48.51 -29.14
N GLY A 57 0.21 47.54 -30.06
CA GLY A 57 0.10 47.60 -31.54
C GLY A 57 1.31 46.80 -32.06
N GLY A 58 1.25 45.75 -32.87
CA GLY A 58 0.66 45.58 -34.20
C GLY A 58 1.81 45.22 -35.16
N GLY A 59 1.68 44.17 -35.99
CA GLY A 59 2.63 43.91 -37.08
C GLY A 59 2.80 42.43 -37.46
N ALA A 60 2.32 42.08 -38.64
CA ALA A 60 2.27 40.73 -39.19
C ALA A 60 3.42 40.43 -40.19
N SER A 61 3.63 39.12 -40.39
CA SER A 61 4.04 38.43 -41.63
C SER A 61 5.36 38.77 -42.33
N GLY A 62 6.14 37.71 -42.60
CA GLY A 62 7.19 37.70 -43.63
C GLY A 62 7.79 36.31 -43.79
N ALA A 63 7.39 35.61 -44.85
CA ALA A 63 7.90 34.30 -45.24
C ALA A 63 9.24 34.38 -45.98
N GLY A 64 10.03 33.29 -45.93
CA GLY A 64 10.88 32.88 -47.04
C GLY A 64 12.33 32.52 -46.71
N GLY A 65 12.70 31.26 -46.97
CA GLY A 65 13.93 30.97 -47.73
C GLY A 65 15.07 30.22 -47.04
N ALA A 66 15.08 28.89 -47.23
CA ALA A 66 16.19 28.05 -47.69
C ALA A 66 17.51 27.92 -46.90
N GLY A 67 17.83 26.65 -46.59
CA GLY A 67 19.16 26.07 -46.85
C GLY A 67 20.06 25.89 -45.63
N GLY A 68 20.39 24.63 -45.30
CA GLY A 68 21.49 24.33 -44.39
C GLY A 68 21.48 22.89 -43.89
N ASP A 69 22.35 22.06 -44.45
CA ASP A 69 22.78 20.77 -43.91
C ASP A 69 23.14 20.83 -42.42
N GLY A 70 22.93 19.72 -41.71
CA GLY A 70 23.73 19.41 -40.53
C GLY A 70 22.98 18.78 -39.37
N GLY A 71 23.36 17.53 -39.06
CA GLY A 71 23.27 16.98 -37.71
C GLY A 71 21.93 16.34 -37.37
N GLY A 72 21.79 15.05 -37.66
CA GLY A 72 20.87 14.19 -36.91
C GLY A 72 21.35 14.10 -35.47
N GLY A 73 21.00 15.11 -34.66
CA GLY A 73 20.93 14.96 -33.22
C GLY A 73 19.79 14.00 -32.94
N GLY A 74 20.10 12.83 -32.39
CA GLY A 74 19.08 12.01 -31.76
C GLY A 74 18.51 12.81 -30.60
N GLU A 75 17.36 13.44 -30.82
CA GLU A 75 16.47 13.78 -29.73
C GLU A 75 16.22 12.47 -28.99
N GLY A 76 16.74 12.39 -27.76
CA GLY A 76 16.33 11.37 -26.81
C GLY A 76 14.83 11.55 -26.61
N GLY A 77 14.05 10.85 -27.41
CA GLY A 77 12.59 10.84 -27.30
C GLY A 77 12.26 10.31 -25.93
N SER A 78 11.83 11.19 -25.04
CA SER A 78 11.23 10.79 -23.78
C SER A 78 10.09 9.83 -24.11
N LEU A 79 10.14 8.64 -23.51
CA LEU A 79 9.04 7.69 -23.62
C LEU A 79 7.75 8.39 -23.15
N PRO A 80 6.62 8.15 -23.84
CA PRO A 80 5.35 8.73 -23.40
C PRO A 80 5.04 8.29 -21.97
N PRO A 81 4.42 9.17 -21.15
CA PRO A 81 4.08 8.83 -19.78
C PRO A 81 3.15 7.62 -19.74
N VAL A 82 3.48 6.64 -18.89
CA VAL A 82 2.63 5.48 -18.61
C VAL A 82 1.78 5.80 -17.37
N PRO A 83 0.44 5.78 -17.46
CA PRO A 83 -0.42 6.04 -16.30
C PRO A 83 -0.16 5.06 -15.17
N VAL A 84 -0.28 5.53 -13.93
CA VAL A 84 -0.21 4.64 -12.77
C VAL A 84 -1.46 3.76 -12.73
N THR A 85 -1.27 2.46 -12.53
CA THR A 85 -2.36 1.45 -12.45
C THR A 85 -2.34 0.65 -11.15
N TRP A 86 -1.29 0.80 -10.33
CA TRP A 86 -1.14 0.06 -9.10
C TRP A 86 -1.90 0.75 -7.94
N PRO A 87 -2.79 0.05 -7.22
CA PRO A 87 -3.59 0.65 -6.16
C PRO A 87 -2.74 0.98 -4.92
N ASP A 88 -2.94 2.18 -4.39
CA ASP A 88 -2.34 2.62 -3.13
C ASP A 88 -3.16 2.18 -1.91
N SER A 89 -2.70 2.49 -0.70
CA SER A 89 -3.45 2.31 0.53
C SER A 89 -4.61 3.31 0.60
N MET A 90 -5.76 2.89 1.13
CA MET A 90 -6.89 3.80 1.31
C MET A 90 -6.67 4.79 2.44
N THR A 91 -6.00 4.34 3.49
CA THR A 91 -5.93 5.07 4.73
C THR A 91 -4.59 5.76 4.89
N ARG A 92 -4.65 7.05 5.18
CA ARG A 92 -3.45 7.88 5.42
C ARG A 92 -2.97 7.68 6.85
N ARG A 93 -1.79 7.11 7.00
CA ARG A 93 -1.14 6.94 8.30
C ARG A 93 0.29 7.45 8.24
N CYS A 94 0.65 8.26 9.22
CA CYS A 94 2.01 8.76 9.38
C CYS A 94 2.49 8.58 10.82
N SER A 95 3.80 8.58 11.00
CA SER A 95 4.47 8.51 12.29
C SER A 95 5.70 9.42 12.33
N ASN A 96 6.07 9.86 13.53
CA ASN A 96 7.32 10.56 13.80
C ASN A 96 8.42 9.66 14.42
N GLY A 97 8.27 8.33 14.31
CA GLY A 97 9.20 7.36 14.89
C GLY A 97 9.03 7.12 16.40
N THR A 98 8.03 7.74 17.02
CA THR A 98 7.70 7.57 18.45
C THR A 98 6.21 7.38 18.68
N ILE A 99 5.37 8.14 17.98
CA ILE A 99 3.91 8.02 18.01
C ILE A 99 3.34 8.00 16.58
N VAL A 100 2.14 7.45 16.44
CA VAL A 100 1.32 7.68 15.24
C VAL A 100 0.78 9.11 15.33
N VAL A 101 0.97 9.89 14.27
CA VAL A 101 0.53 11.30 14.23
C VAL A 101 -0.83 11.40 13.56
N THR A 102 -1.63 12.38 13.98
CA THR A 102 -2.98 12.61 13.45
C THR A 102 -2.98 13.21 12.06
N GLU A 103 -1.97 14.04 11.77
CA GLU A 103 -1.75 14.67 10.48
C GLU A 103 -0.36 14.29 10.00
N CYS A 104 -0.25 14.02 8.71
CA CYS A 104 1.04 13.74 8.09
C CYS A 104 1.88 15.02 8.02
N PRO A 105 3.21 14.92 8.19
CA PRO A 105 4.09 16.07 8.19
C PRO A 105 4.05 16.83 6.86
N ASP A 106 4.24 18.14 6.89
CA ASP A 106 4.37 19.00 5.70
C ASP A 106 5.78 18.87 5.05
N PRO A 107 5.98 19.30 3.78
CA PRO A 107 7.26 19.14 3.05
C PRO A 107 8.54 19.62 3.76
N GLU A 108 8.43 20.63 4.62
CA GLU A 108 9.56 21.18 5.38
C GLU A 108 9.78 20.48 6.74
N GLU A 109 8.87 19.59 7.14
CA GLU A 109 8.89 18.93 8.44
C GLU A 109 9.65 17.59 8.42
N PRO A 110 10.27 17.19 9.54
CA PRO A 110 10.87 15.87 9.66
C PRO A 110 9.85 14.77 9.39
N PHE A 111 10.30 13.69 8.75
CA PHE A 111 9.48 12.54 8.34
C PHE A 111 8.46 12.84 7.23
N PHE A 112 8.55 13.96 6.52
CA PHE A 112 7.88 14.10 5.22
C PHE A 112 8.30 13.00 4.25
N GLY A 113 7.39 12.63 3.33
CA GLY A 113 7.62 11.61 2.30
C GLY A 113 7.13 10.21 2.67
N GLN A 114 6.32 10.08 3.72
CA GLN A 114 5.72 8.80 4.11
C GLN A 114 4.61 8.39 3.14
N ASP A 115 4.25 7.11 3.16
CA ASP A 115 3.13 6.57 2.37
C ASP A 115 1.85 7.42 2.56
N GLY A 116 1.49 7.75 3.81
CA GLY A 116 0.34 8.61 4.11
C GLY A 116 0.44 10.07 3.63
N ASN A 117 1.61 10.54 3.21
CA ASN A 117 1.76 11.86 2.57
C ASN A 117 1.24 11.86 1.13
N TYR A 118 1.22 10.71 0.47
CA TYR A 118 0.77 10.56 -0.91
C TYR A 118 -0.60 9.86 -0.95
N GLN A 119 -1.38 10.16 -1.98
CA GLN A 119 -2.62 9.46 -2.29
C GLN A 119 -2.64 9.23 -3.78
N ILE A 120 -2.18 8.07 -4.21
CA ILE A 120 -1.96 7.78 -5.63
C ILE A 120 -2.92 6.68 -6.05
N LEU A 121 -3.91 6.98 -6.90
CA LEU A 121 -4.84 5.94 -7.37
C LEU A 121 -5.47 5.13 -6.21
N VAL A 122 -6.04 5.83 -5.25
CA VAL A 122 -6.65 5.24 -4.05
C VAL A 122 -7.86 4.37 -4.47
N PRO A 123 -7.89 3.07 -4.14
CA PRO A 123 -8.98 2.20 -4.52
C PRO A 123 -10.26 2.52 -3.74
N SER A 124 -11.39 2.22 -4.36
CA SER A 124 -12.69 2.15 -3.68
C SER A 124 -13.25 0.75 -3.84
N TYR A 125 -13.82 0.21 -2.77
CA TYR A 125 -14.41 -1.11 -2.77
C TYR A 125 -15.94 -1.04 -2.65
N GLU A 126 -16.64 -1.76 -3.51
CA GLU A 126 -18.10 -1.77 -3.58
C GLU A 126 -18.62 -3.18 -3.29
N GLU A 127 -19.43 -3.33 -2.24
CA GLU A 127 -20.19 -4.56 -2.02
C GLU A 127 -21.25 -4.73 -3.10
N ARG A 128 -21.42 -5.96 -3.57
CA ARG A 128 -22.47 -6.32 -4.52
C ARG A 128 -23.20 -7.57 -4.05
N ASP A 129 -24.35 -7.81 -4.66
CA ASP A 129 -25.17 -9.00 -4.40
C ASP A 129 -24.35 -10.29 -4.54
N GLY A 130 -24.54 -11.21 -3.60
CA GLY A 130 -23.84 -12.50 -3.57
C GLY A 130 -22.55 -12.51 -2.76
N ASP A 131 -22.40 -11.58 -1.80
CA ASP A 131 -21.26 -11.44 -0.88
C ASP A 131 -19.94 -11.32 -1.64
N VAL A 132 -19.88 -10.36 -2.57
CA VAL A 132 -18.69 -10.06 -3.37
C VAL A 132 -18.35 -8.58 -3.28
N VAL A 133 -17.06 -8.27 -3.45
CA VAL A 133 -16.51 -6.93 -3.35
C VAL A 133 -15.79 -6.58 -4.64
N ALA A 134 -16.20 -5.51 -5.31
CA ALA A 134 -15.55 -5.03 -6.52
C ALA A 134 -14.47 -3.99 -6.21
N ASP A 135 -13.31 -4.13 -6.84
CA ASP A 135 -12.17 -3.20 -6.77
C ASP A 135 -12.19 -2.25 -7.96
N SER A 136 -12.29 -0.94 -7.70
CA SER A 136 -12.39 0.09 -8.74
C SER A 136 -11.10 0.34 -9.53
N VAL A 137 -9.95 -0.07 -9.00
CA VAL A 137 -8.63 0.19 -9.61
C VAL A 137 -8.16 -1.04 -10.40
N THR A 138 -8.19 -2.22 -9.78
CA THR A 138 -7.71 -3.44 -10.44
C THR A 138 -8.76 -4.08 -11.34
N GLY A 139 -10.04 -3.75 -11.15
CA GLY A 139 -11.17 -4.41 -11.81
C GLY A 139 -11.43 -5.83 -11.32
N LEU A 140 -10.67 -6.30 -10.32
CA LEU A 140 -10.86 -7.60 -9.68
C LEU A 140 -12.15 -7.60 -8.85
N VAL A 141 -12.68 -8.80 -8.66
CA VAL A 141 -13.80 -9.05 -7.76
C VAL A 141 -13.36 -10.05 -6.71
N TRP A 142 -13.59 -9.73 -5.45
CA TRP A 142 -13.16 -10.49 -4.30
C TRP A 142 -14.35 -11.09 -3.58
N GLU A 143 -14.12 -12.24 -2.93
CA GLU A 143 -15.07 -12.82 -2.00
C GLU A 143 -15.16 -11.92 -0.74
N GLN A 144 -16.37 -11.74 -0.21
CA GLN A 144 -16.52 -11.30 1.18
C GLN A 144 -16.44 -12.53 2.10
N ALA A 145 -15.29 -12.73 2.73
CA ALA A 145 -15.03 -13.90 3.57
C ALA A 145 -15.80 -13.79 4.89
N THR A 146 -16.89 -14.55 5.01
CA THR A 146 -17.78 -14.56 6.18
C THR A 146 -17.56 -15.73 7.12
N GLU A 147 -16.84 -16.76 6.67
CA GLU A 147 -16.61 -17.99 7.43
C GLU A 147 -15.24 -18.00 8.12
N ASN A 148 -15.17 -18.57 9.34
CA ASN A 148 -13.91 -18.77 10.07
C ASN A 148 -13.37 -20.18 9.86
N VAL A 149 -12.94 -20.48 8.64
CA VAL A 149 -12.41 -21.80 8.31
C VAL A 149 -10.91 -21.71 8.08
N SER A 150 -10.21 -22.68 8.67
CA SER A 150 -8.77 -22.88 8.47
C SER A 150 -8.54 -23.88 7.34
N TYR A 151 -7.62 -23.55 6.44
CA TYR A 151 -7.26 -24.36 5.29
C TYR A 151 -5.73 -24.52 5.22
N ASP A 152 -5.30 -25.69 4.77
CA ASP A 152 -4.00 -25.82 4.10
C ASP A 152 -4.10 -25.22 2.69
N LEU A 153 -2.98 -25.19 1.95
CA LEU A 153 -2.99 -24.56 0.62
C LEU A 153 -3.96 -25.28 -0.34
N GLU A 154 -3.98 -26.61 -0.34
CA GLU A 154 -4.87 -27.40 -1.20
C GLU A 154 -6.34 -27.14 -0.85
N GLY A 155 -6.70 -27.12 0.43
CA GLY A 155 -8.04 -26.79 0.90
C GLY A 155 -8.48 -25.39 0.50
N ALA A 156 -7.58 -24.41 0.54
CA ALA A 156 -7.87 -23.04 0.14
C ALA A 156 -8.16 -22.93 -1.37
N ASP A 157 -7.39 -23.63 -2.20
CA ASP A 157 -7.63 -23.71 -3.64
C ASP A 157 -8.96 -24.43 -3.96
N VAL A 158 -9.25 -25.54 -3.26
CA VAL A 158 -10.52 -26.25 -3.37
C VAL A 158 -11.71 -25.35 -2.99
N HIS A 159 -11.58 -24.55 -1.94
CA HIS A 159 -12.60 -23.56 -1.54
C HIS A 159 -12.91 -22.58 -2.67
N CYS A 160 -11.88 -21.95 -3.26
CA CYS A 160 -12.10 -20.99 -4.34
C CYS A 160 -12.69 -21.64 -5.61
N LYS A 161 -12.29 -22.87 -5.94
CA LYS A 161 -12.89 -23.65 -7.04
C LYS A 161 -14.35 -24.02 -6.79
N ALA A 162 -14.74 -24.21 -5.53
CA ALA A 162 -16.13 -24.43 -5.16
C ALA A 162 -16.98 -23.17 -5.41
N LEU A 163 -16.46 -21.97 -5.12
CA LEU A 163 -17.15 -20.71 -5.45
C LEU A 163 -17.37 -20.55 -6.95
N ALA A 164 -16.37 -20.91 -7.76
CA ALA A 164 -16.47 -20.94 -9.23
C ALA A 164 -17.57 -21.89 -9.71
N THR A 165 -17.59 -23.11 -9.17
CA THR A 165 -18.59 -24.14 -9.52
C THR A 165 -20.00 -23.70 -9.15
N ASN A 166 -20.16 -23.01 -8.02
CA ASN A 166 -21.44 -22.52 -7.52
C ASN A 166 -21.88 -21.18 -8.13
N ALA A 167 -21.11 -20.63 -9.06
CA ALA A 167 -21.35 -19.33 -9.67
C ALA A 167 -21.60 -18.20 -8.63
N ARG A 168 -20.83 -18.18 -7.54
CA ARG A 168 -20.97 -17.18 -6.45
C ARG A 168 -20.87 -15.77 -7.04
N GLY A 169 -21.81 -14.89 -6.69
CA GLY A 169 -21.90 -13.54 -7.28
C GLY A 169 -22.07 -13.53 -8.81
N GLY A 170 -22.58 -14.61 -9.41
CA GLY A 170 -22.72 -14.77 -10.85
C GLY A 170 -21.42 -15.05 -11.60
N ARG A 171 -20.32 -15.37 -10.90
CA ARG A 171 -18.98 -15.56 -11.48
C ARG A 171 -18.52 -17.00 -11.39
N THR A 172 -17.88 -17.48 -12.45
CA THR A 172 -17.36 -18.87 -12.56
C THR A 172 -15.84 -18.94 -12.67
N ASP A 173 -15.17 -17.81 -12.50
CA ASP A 173 -13.72 -17.61 -12.63
C ASP A 173 -13.01 -17.39 -11.29
N TRP A 174 -13.65 -17.80 -10.18
CA TRP A 174 -13.06 -17.75 -8.86
C TRP A 174 -11.83 -18.65 -8.75
N ARG A 175 -10.80 -18.13 -8.08
CA ARG A 175 -9.53 -18.79 -7.83
C ARG A 175 -8.87 -18.23 -6.58
N LEU A 176 -7.85 -18.94 -6.11
CA LEU A 176 -6.94 -18.40 -5.11
C LEU A 176 -6.12 -17.25 -5.75
N PRO A 177 -5.94 -16.11 -5.06
CA PRO A 177 -5.22 -14.96 -5.60
C PRO A 177 -3.73 -15.24 -5.67
N THR A 178 -3.05 -14.60 -6.61
CA THR A 178 -1.59 -14.50 -6.59
C THR A 178 -1.13 -13.62 -5.42
N ARG A 179 0.14 -13.73 -5.02
CA ARG A 179 0.72 -12.83 -4.00
C ARG A 179 0.56 -11.36 -4.41
N ARG A 180 0.75 -11.05 -5.70
CA ARG A 180 0.58 -9.69 -6.25
C ARG A 180 -0.83 -9.14 -6.02
N GLU A 181 -1.85 -9.94 -6.25
CA GLU A 181 -3.26 -9.55 -6.05
C GLU A 181 -3.58 -9.37 -4.57
N LEU A 182 -3.09 -10.24 -3.67
CA LEU A 182 -3.27 -10.01 -2.23
C LEU A 182 -2.59 -8.72 -1.76
N VAL A 183 -1.42 -8.40 -2.31
CA VAL A 183 -0.72 -7.14 -2.00
C VAL A 183 -1.52 -5.92 -2.48
N SER A 184 -2.23 -6.04 -3.61
CA SER A 184 -2.97 -4.91 -4.20
C SER A 184 -4.10 -4.40 -3.30
N ILE A 185 -4.66 -5.25 -2.44
CA ILE A 185 -5.75 -4.90 -1.52
C ILE A 185 -5.28 -4.57 -0.10
N LEU A 186 -3.97 -4.56 0.17
CA LEU A 186 -3.45 -4.17 1.48
C LEU A 186 -3.80 -2.71 1.79
N ASP A 187 -4.18 -2.46 3.03
CA ASP A 187 -4.40 -1.13 3.60
C ASP A 187 -3.63 -0.98 4.91
N PHE A 188 -2.63 -0.10 4.92
CA PHE A 188 -1.71 0.04 6.04
C PHE A 188 -2.10 1.14 7.05
N GLY A 189 -3.25 1.79 6.88
CA GLY A 189 -3.69 2.79 7.85
C GLY A 189 -4.62 2.29 8.96
N HIS A 190 -5.00 1.01 8.95
CA HIS A 190 -5.88 0.40 9.95
C HIS A 190 -5.12 -0.38 11.04
N SER A 191 -5.82 -1.19 11.82
CA SER A 191 -5.25 -2.18 12.75
C SER A 191 -5.02 -3.56 12.11
N ALA A 192 -5.49 -3.76 10.88
CA ALA A 192 -5.40 -4.99 10.12
C ALA A 192 -5.04 -4.71 8.66
N ALA A 193 -4.50 -5.72 7.97
CA ALA A 193 -3.95 -5.60 6.63
C ALA A 193 -4.99 -5.43 5.52
N PHE A 194 -6.20 -5.94 5.73
CA PHE A 194 -7.28 -5.87 4.76
C PHE A 194 -8.38 -4.95 5.28
N PRO A 195 -9.05 -4.22 4.39
CA PRO A 195 -10.26 -3.48 4.75
C PRO A 195 -11.33 -4.43 5.33
N ASP A 196 -12.08 -3.95 6.33
CA ASP A 196 -13.09 -4.74 7.03
C ASP A 196 -14.14 -5.37 6.09
N LEU A 197 -14.33 -4.77 4.92
CA LEU A 197 -15.23 -5.25 3.87
C LEU A 197 -14.93 -6.68 3.41
N PHE A 198 -13.64 -7.05 3.37
CA PHE A 198 -13.20 -8.35 2.89
C PHE A 198 -13.30 -9.44 3.96
N THR A 199 -13.10 -9.09 5.23
CA THR A 199 -12.88 -10.05 6.32
C THR A 199 -13.55 -9.63 7.63
N SER A 200 -14.83 -9.25 7.58
CA SER A 200 -15.56 -8.51 8.62
C SER A 200 -15.60 -9.14 10.03
N MET A 201 -15.13 -10.38 10.21
CA MET A 201 -15.08 -11.06 11.52
C MET A 201 -13.71 -11.64 11.91
N PHE A 202 -12.73 -11.74 11.00
CA PHE A 202 -11.46 -12.46 11.25
C PHE A 202 -10.23 -11.73 10.69
N SER A 203 -9.91 -10.58 11.28
CA SER A 203 -8.80 -9.72 10.87
C SER A 203 -7.39 -10.25 11.19
N GLY A 204 -7.26 -11.34 11.98
CA GLY A 204 -5.96 -11.91 12.36
C GLY A 204 -5.75 -13.32 11.82
N GLY A 205 -4.77 -13.55 10.93
CA GLY A 205 -4.35 -14.87 10.44
C GLY A 205 -3.52 -14.79 9.16
N PHE A 206 -3.23 -15.91 8.51
CA PHE A 206 -2.41 -15.99 7.30
C PHE A 206 -3.27 -16.32 6.08
N TYR A 207 -3.34 -15.43 5.09
CA TYR A 207 -4.16 -15.63 3.89
C TYR A 207 -3.29 -16.17 2.77
N TRP A 208 -3.61 -17.38 2.31
CA TRP A 208 -2.89 -18.07 1.25
C TRP A 208 -2.95 -17.34 -0.08
N SER A 209 -1.84 -17.36 -0.80
CA SER A 209 -1.79 -17.06 -2.23
C SER A 209 -1.48 -18.32 -3.04
N ALA A 210 -1.80 -18.29 -4.32
CA ALA A 210 -1.41 -19.27 -5.32
C ALA A 210 0.06 -19.15 -5.77
N SER A 211 0.83 -18.19 -5.22
CA SER A 211 2.24 -18.02 -5.56
C SER A 211 3.13 -18.99 -4.77
N ASP A 212 3.91 -19.78 -5.47
CA ASP A 212 4.95 -20.63 -4.89
C ASP A 212 6.18 -19.82 -4.45
N VAL A 213 6.94 -20.35 -3.49
CA VAL A 213 8.24 -19.79 -3.10
C VAL A 213 9.32 -20.33 -4.04
N ALA A 214 10.11 -19.43 -4.63
CA ALA A 214 11.28 -19.82 -5.43
C ALA A 214 12.22 -20.74 -4.65
N ASP A 215 12.65 -21.81 -5.32
CA ASP A 215 13.56 -22.83 -4.78
C ASP A 215 13.05 -23.60 -3.54
N ASP A 216 11.76 -23.51 -3.21
CA ASP A 216 11.12 -24.22 -2.09
C ASP A 216 9.70 -24.66 -2.43
N GLU A 217 9.56 -25.88 -2.95
CA GLU A 217 8.26 -26.43 -3.40
C GLU A 217 7.28 -26.75 -2.27
N ASP A 218 7.79 -26.86 -1.03
CA ASP A 218 6.99 -27.20 0.16
C ASP A 218 6.32 -25.97 0.79
N ARG A 219 6.61 -24.77 0.28
CA ARG A 219 6.11 -23.50 0.82
C ARG A 219 5.36 -22.66 -0.20
N ALA A 220 4.42 -21.89 0.29
CA ALA A 220 3.69 -20.91 -0.50
C ALA A 220 3.59 -19.58 0.22
N TRP A 221 3.44 -18.52 -0.57
CA TRP A 221 3.30 -17.16 -0.09
C TRP A 221 1.91 -16.89 0.47
N GLY A 222 1.84 -15.90 1.35
CA GLY A 222 0.60 -15.34 1.84
C GLY A 222 0.82 -14.06 2.64
N VAL A 223 -0.29 -13.48 3.07
CA VAL A 223 -0.32 -12.25 3.86
C VAL A 223 -0.74 -12.57 5.28
N ARG A 224 0.03 -12.10 6.25
CA ARG A 224 -0.40 -12.11 7.65
C ARG A 224 -1.29 -10.88 7.92
N ALA A 225 -2.59 -11.09 8.02
CA ALA A 225 -3.57 -10.01 8.17
C ALA A 225 -3.42 -9.21 9.47
N SER A 226 -2.82 -9.81 10.52
CA SER A 226 -2.65 -9.14 11.81
C SER A 226 -1.62 -8.01 11.80
N ASP A 227 -0.67 -8.03 10.87
CA ASP A 227 0.41 -7.04 10.79
C ASP A 227 0.77 -6.60 9.37
N GLY A 228 0.07 -7.11 8.35
CA GLY A 228 0.26 -6.72 6.94
C GLY A 228 1.52 -7.28 6.29
N THR A 229 2.27 -8.14 6.98
CA THR A 229 3.50 -8.71 6.43
C THR A 229 3.22 -9.78 5.39
N VAL A 230 4.02 -9.79 4.33
CA VAL A 230 3.99 -10.80 3.27
C VAL A 230 5.07 -11.83 3.59
N GLN A 231 4.64 -13.05 3.88
CA GLN A 231 5.49 -14.13 4.36
C GLN A 231 5.14 -15.44 3.65
N TYR A 232 5.86 -16.50 3.96
CA TYR A 232 5.55 -17.85 3.48
C TYR A 232 5.40 -18.83 4.63
N ARG A 233 4.67 -19.91 4.38
CA ARG A 233 4.45 -21.02 5.31
C ARG A 233 4.52 -22.36 4.58
N GLY A 234 4.66 -23.46 5.32
CA GLY A 234 4.56 -24.80 4.74
C GLY A 234 3.15 -25.06 4.21
N LYS A 235 3.03 -25.65 3.01
CA LYS A 235 1.75 -25.83 2.31
C LYS A 235 0.71 -26.66 3.07
N THR A 236 1.14 -27.48 4.02
CA THR A 236 0.27 -28.32 4.87
C THR A 236 -0.09 -27.65 6.21
N GLU A 237 0.38 -26.43 6.47
CA GLU A 237 0.00 -25.70 7.68
C GLU A 237 -1.44 -25.22 7.58
N VAL A 238 -2.24 -25.47 8.62
CA VAL A 238 -3.67 -25.09 8.68
C VAL A 238 -3.94 -24.00 9.71
N ASP A 239 -3.05 -23.84 10.71
CA ASP A 239 -3.32 -23.01 11.88
C ASP A 239 -3.46 -21.54 11.49
N MET A 240 -4.65 -20.99 11.77
CA MET A 240 -5.07 -19.64 11.39
C MET A 240 -4.82 -19.27 9.92
N SER A 241 -4.72 -20.28 9.05
CA SER A 241 -4.46 -20.11 7.62
C SER A 241 -5.78 -20.11 6.86
N ARG A 242 -6.02 -19.08 6.04
CA ARG A 242 -7.31 -18.76 5.44
C ARG A 242 -7.22 -18.60 3.93
N ALA A 243 -8.38 -18.65 3.29
CA ALA A 243 -8.56 -18.31 1.88
C ALA A 243 -9.30 -16.97 1.76
N LEU A 244 -8.93 -16.17 0.77
CA LEU A 244 -9.70 -15.05 0.27
C LEU A 244 -9.69 -15.16 -1.25
N CYS A 245 -10.82 -15.54 -1.85
CA CYS A 245 -10.86 -15.84 -3.27
C CYS A 245 -11.02 -14.58 -4.12
N VAL A 246 -10.50 -14.63 -5.33
CA VAL A 246 -10.56 -13.55 -6.32
C VAL A 246 -11.07 -14.08 -7.66
N ALA A 247 -11.70 -13.20 -8.43
CA ALA A 247 -12.18 -13.43 -9.78
C ALA A 247 -11.81 -12.23 -10.68
N GLY A 248 -11.65 -12.49 -11.98
CA GLY A 248 -11.15 -11.51 -12.94
C GLY A 248 -9.78 -11.87 -13.53
N GLU A 249 -9.31 -10.99 -14.42
CA GLU A 249 -8.04 -11.13 -15.11
C GLU A 249 -6.87 -11.13 -14.12
N VAL A 250 -5.93 -12.06 -14.29
CA VAL A 250 -4.77 -12.18 -13.38
C VAL A 250 -3.88 -10.95 -13.55
N MET A 251 -3.50 -10.31 -12.44
CA MET A 251 -2.57 -9.18 -12.50
C MET A 251 -1.22 -9.61 -13.09
N ALA A 252 -0.81 -8.93 -14.17
CA ALA A 252 0.45 -9.20 -14.85
C ALA A 252 1.66 -8.92 -13.93
N PRO A 253 2.77 -9.68 -14.09
CA PRO A 253 4.04 -9.37 -13.44
C PRO A 253 4.61 -8.01 -13.93
N PRO A 254 5.61 -7.43 -13.23
CA PRO A 254 6.22 -6.18 -13.68
C PRO A 254 6.93 -6.35 -15.02
N GLU A 255 6.72 -5.40 -15.94
CA GLU A 255 7.38 -5.35 -17.24
C GLU A 255 8.36 -4.18 -17.26
N LEU A 256 9.63 -4.50 -17.02
CA LEU A 256 10.67 -3.53 -16.71
C LEU A 256 11.48 -3.14 -17.95
N SER A 257 11.69 -1.84 -18.12
CA SER A 257 12.48 -1.27 -19.22
C SER A 257 13.49 -0.24 -18.73
N ALA A 258 14.75 -0.39 -19.13
CA ALA A 258 15.82 0.56 -18.83
C ALA A 258 15.65 1.85 -19.64
N ALA A 259 15.91 3.02 -19.04
CA ALA A 259 15.88 4.30 -19.74
C ALA A 259 16.93 5.29 -19.22
N ASP A 260 17.15 6.37 -19.98
CA ASP A 260 18.04 7.52 -19.70
C ASP A 260 19.47 7.13 -19.31
N GLY A 261 20.16 6.44 -20.22
CA GLY A 261 21.54 6.00 -19.99
C GLY A 261 21.66 5.07 -18.79
N ASP A 262 20.64 4.23 -18.58
CA ASP A 262 20.53 3.27 -17.49
C ASP A 262 20.46 3.90 -16.09
N ALA A 263 20.03 5.16 -15.98
CA ALA A 263 19.80 5.79 -14.67
C ALA A 263 18.50 5.31 -14.00
N ARG A 264 17.47 5.01 -14.79
CA ARG A 264 16.13 4.64 -14.30
C ARG A 264 15.55 3.41 -14.98
N VAL A 265 14.50 2.86 -14.37
CA VAL A 265 13.72 1.72 -14.87
C VAL A 265 12.25 2.08 -14.88
N LEU A 266 11.58 1.98 -16.02
CA LEU A 266 10.12 2.10 -16.12
C LEU A 266 9.49 0.72 -16.00
N ASP A 267 8.59 0.55 -15.04
CA ASP A 267 7.66 -0.57 -14.98
C ASP A 267 6.40 -0.21 -15.76
N THR A 268 6.28 -0.77 -16.97
CA THR A 268 5.14 -0.49 -17.87
C THR A 268 3.84 -1.14 -17.40
N THR A 269 3.91 -2.10 -16.48
CA THR A 269 2.72 -2.72 -15.88
C THR A 269 2.07 -1.81 -14.85
N THR A 270 2.87 -1.06 -14.08
CA THR A 270 2.38 -0.21 -12.96
C THR A 270 2.43 1.29 -13.24
N GLY A 271 3.20 1.73 -14.23
CA GLY A 271 3.47 3.14 -14.53
C GLY A 271 4.54 3.78 -13.63
N PHE A 272 5.14 3.01 -12.72
CA PHE A 272 6.19 3.53 -11.84
C PHE A 272 7.55 3.61 -12.52
N VAL A 273 8.29 4.65 -12.16
CA VAL A 273 9.67 4.86 -12.59
C VAL A 273 10.58 4.74 -11.37
N TRP A 274 11.57 3.87 -11.47
CA TRP A 274 12.42 3.47 -10.37
C TRP A 274 13.87 3.91 -10.58
N GLN A 275 14.53 4.28 -9.50
CA GLN A 275 15.99 4.42 -9.49
C GLN A 275 16.60 3.05 -9.84
N ARG A 276 17.45 2.98 -10.88
CA ARG A 276 18.08 1.71 -11.30
C ARG A 276 19.25 1.32 -10.42
N ASN A 277 20.19 2.25 -10.25
CA ASN A 277 21.46 2.04 -9.56
C ASN A 277 21.40 2.57 -8.13
N ILE A 278 21.85 1.76 -7.16
CA ILE A 278 21.98 2.18 -5.76
C ILE A 278 23.41 1.96 -5.25
N THR A 279 23.81 2.75 -4.24
CA THR A 279 25.18 2.76 -3.70
C THR A 279 25.42 1.73 -2.59
N GLY A 280 24.40 0.96 -2.19
CA GLY A 280 24.48 -0.01 -1.09
C GLY A 280 24.58 0.62 0.32
N ILE A 281 24.41 1.94 0.42
CA ILE A 281 24.42 2.66 1.70
C ILE A 281 23.08 2.44 2.41
N GLY A 282 23.15 2.14 3.71
CA GLY A 282 21.98 2.03 4.57
C GLY A 282 21.65 3.35 5.27
N TYR A 283 20.37 3.68 5.33
CA TYR A 283 19.84 4.89 5.98
C TYR A 283 18.90 4.49 7.12
N ALA A 284 18.91 5.24 8.22
CA ALA A 284 17.76 5.21 9.14
C ALA A 284 16.54 5.82 8.43
N TRP A 285 15.33 5.47 8.88
CA TRP A 285 14.13 5.63 8.08
C TRP A 285 13.81 7.09 7.76
N ARG A 286 14.00 8.00 8.72
CA ARG A 286 13.83 9.45 8.49
C ARG A 286 14.79 9.97 7.42
N GLU A 287 16.03 9.52 7.46
CA GLU A 287 17.07 9.89 6.50
C GLU A 287 16.80 9.26 5.13
N ALA A 288 16.18 8.07 5.08
CA ALA A 288 15.76 7.42 3.83
C ALA A 288 14.66 8.21 3.12
N LEU A 289 13.66 8.69 3.87
CA LEU A 289 12.61 9.56 3.36
C LEU A 289 13.23 10.83 2.74
N ALA A 290 14.02 11.56 3.53
CA ALA A 290 14.68 12.78 3.08
C ALA A 290 15.67 12.54 1.92
N HIS A 291 16.32 11.37 1.87
CA HIS A 291 17.23 11.03 0.77
C HIS A 291 16.50 10.98 -0.57
N CYS A 292 15.32 10.36 -0.62
CA CYS A 292 14.57 10.28 -1.86
C CYS A 292 13.95 11.62 -2.26
N GLU A 293 13.37 12.37 -1.31
CA GLU A 293 12.81 13.71 -1.61
C GLU A 293 13.87 14.70 -2.11
N GLY A 294 15.12 14.53 -1.70
CA GLY A 294 16.24 15.36 -2.16
C GLY A 294 17.01 14.80 -3.35
N LEU A 295 16.54 13.71 -3.97
CA LEU A 295 17.24 13.07 -5.08
C LEU A 295 16.96 13.79 -6.40
N GLU A 296 18.02 14.29 -7.04
CA GLU A 296 17.99 14.73 -8.44
C GLU A 296 18.64 13.64 -9.31
N LEU A 297 17.84 12.99 -10.16
CA LEU A 297 18.31 11.90 -11.02
C LEU A 297 17.61 11.92 -12.38
N ALA A 298 18.39 11.74 -13.45
CA ALA A 298 17.91 11.72 -14.84
C ALA A 298 17.10 12.98 -15.24
N GLY A 299 17.40 14.14 -14.62
CA GLY A 299 16.68 15.39 -14.88
C GLY A 299 15.36 15.54 -14.12
N HIS A 300 15.11 14.69 -13.12
CA HIS A 300 13.92 14.69 -12.29
C HIS A 300 14.27 14.86 -10.80
N ASP A 301 13.43 15.59 -10.07
CA ASP A 301 13.56 15.97 -8.66
C ASP A 301 12.31 15.61 -7.82
N ASP A 302 11.36 14.88 -8.39
CA ASP A 302 10.10 14.42 -7.80
C ASP A 302 10.17 12.96 -7.28
N TRP A 303 11.38 12.53 -6.92
CA TRP A 303 11.63 11.21 -6.36
C TRP A 303 11.14 11.12 -4.92
N ARG A 304 10.64 9.94 -4.55
CA ARG A 304 10.21 9.67 -3.17
C ARG A 304 10.54 8.24 -2.76
N LEU A 305 10.46 7.98 -1.46
CA LEU A 305 10.56 6.62 -0.95
C LEU A 305 9.28 5.86 -1.32
N PRO A 306 9.38 4.65 -1.90
CA PRO A 306 8.23 3.87 -2.33
C PRO A 306 7.44 3.32 -1.14
N SER A 307 6.13 3.19 -1.29
CA SER A 307 5.30 2.49 -0.31
C SER A 307 5.62 0.99 -0.28
N ALA A 308 5.16 0.31 0.77
CA ALA A 308 5.34 -1.13 0.88
C ALA A 308 4.69 -1.87 -0.30
N LYS A 309 3.50 -1.44 -0.74
CA LYS A 309 2.79 -2.03 -1.90
C LYS A 309 3.61 -1.86 -3.18
N GLU A 310 4.18 -0.67 -3.38
CA GLU A 310 4.99 -0.37 -4.56
C GLU A 310 6.25 -1.21 -4.61
N LEU A 311 7.01 -1.32 -3.51
CA LEU A 311 8.20 -2.20 -3.48
C LEU A 311 7.84 -3.67 -3.70
N LEU A 312 6.75 -4.14 -3.09
CA LEU A 312 6.28 -5.51 -3.25
C LEU A 312 5.84 -5.81 -4.69
N SER A 313 5.44 -4.79 -5.47
CA SER A 313 5.12 -4.93 -6.89
C SER A 313 6.33 -5.26 -7.78
N LEU A 314 7.56 -5.07 -7.28
CA LEU A 314 8.77 -5.44 -8.03
C LEU A 314 9.19 -6.91 -7.85
N ILE A 315 8.60 -7.62 -6.90
CA ILE A 315 9.04 -8.97 -6.58
C ILE A 315 8.66 -9.96 -7.67
N ASP A 316 9.65 -10.72 -8.14
CA ASP A 316 9.47 -11.89 -9.01
C ASP A 316 9.48 -13.15 -8.13
N ASP A 317 8.30 -13.71 -7.86
CA ASP A 317 8.12 -14.90 -7.00
C ASP A 317 8.87 -16.15 -7.53
N ARG A 318 9.34 -16.13 -8.78
CA ARG A 318 10.10 -17.21 -9.41
C ARG A 318 11.60 -17.12 -9.14
N ARG A 319 12.07 -16.06 -8.47
CA ARG A 319 13.49 -15.83 -8.18
C ARG A 319 13.73 -15.79 -6.67
N SER A 320 14.90 -16.26 -6.25
CA SER A 320 15.43 -16.07 -4.90
C SER A 320 16.90 -15.68 -4.98
N GLY A 321 17.37 -14.88 -4.01
CA GLY A 321 18.76 -14.46 -3.92
C GLY A 321 19.34 -13.75 -5.16
N PRO A 322 18.64 -12.80 -5.82
CA PRO A 322 17.51 -12.02 -5.32
C PRO A 322 16.14 -12.34 -5.94
N ALA A 323 15.07 -12.00 -5.22
CA ALA A 323 13.68 -12.01 -5.70
C ALA A 323 13.34 -10.75 -6.54
N LEU A 324 14.33 -10.25 -7.29
CA LEU A 324 14.30 -9.04 -8.10
C LEU A 324 15.03 -9.33 -9.42
N ASP A 325 14.67 -8.66 -10.50
CA ASP A 325 15.46 -8.73 -11.73
C ASP A 325 16.77 -7.95 -11.56
N ASP A 326 17.87 -8.65 -11.31
CA ASP A 326 19.20 -8.08 -11.04
C ASP A 326 20.00 -7.74 -12.30
N ASP A 327 19.56 -8.18 -13.48
CA ASP A 327 20.06 -7.66 -14.77
C ASP A 327 19.53 -6.23 -15.02
N ILE A 328 18.30 -5.96 -14.57
CA ILE A 328 17.67 -4.64 -14.64
C ILE A 328 18.06 -3.76 -13.44
N PHE A 329 17.96 -4.25 -12.22
CA PHE A 329 18.24 -3.48 -11.02
C PHE A 329 19.64 -3.77 -10.49
N THR A 330 20.56 -2.85 -10.80
CA THR A 330 21.97 -2.97 -10.45
C THR A 330 22.28 -2.39 -9.07
N GLY A 331 23.17 -3.08 -8.33
CA GLY A 331 23.60 -2.69 -6.99
C GLY A 331 22.69 -3.24 -5.88
N ALA A 332 23.30 -3.94 -4.91
CA ALA A 332 22.69 -4.49 -3.70
C ALA A 332 21.26 -5.08 -3.87
N SER A 333 21.07 -5.86 -4.93
CA SER A 333 19.78 -6.44 -5.35
C SER A 333 19.21 -7.45 -4.35
N ALA A 334 20.02 -8.05 -3.48
CA ALA A 334 19.62 -9.06 -2.49
C ALA A 334 19.59 -8.54 -1.05
N GLY A 335 19.18 -7.28 -0.81
CA GLY A 335 19.16 -6.67 0.52
C GLY A 335 17.77 -6.37 1.09
N VAL A 336 17.74 -5.78 2.29
CA VAL A 336 16.52 -5.32 2.96
C VAL A 336 16.36 -3.81 2.74
N PHE A 337 15.22 -3.42 2.19
CA PHE A 337 14.94 -2.04 1.76
C PHE A 337 13.85 -1.42 2.62
N TRP A 338 14.01 -0.14 2.93
CA TRP A 338 12.94 0.66 3.51
C TRP A 338 11.82 0.90 2.49
N SER A 339 10.59 0.76 2.96
CA SER A 339 9.43 1.44 2.36
C SER A 339 9.12 2.73 3.11
N SER A 340 8.26 3.59 2.56
CA SER A 340 7.71 4.78 3.21
C SER A 340 6.51 4.49 4.12
N THR A 341 6.10 3.23 4.23
CA THR A 341 4.90 2.81 4.99
C THR A 341 5.22 2.52 6.45
N PRO A 342 4.64 3.24 7.43
CA PRO A 342 4.72 2.88 8.84
C PRO A 342 4.13 1.49 9.12
N ALA A 343 4.67 0.75 10.08
CA ALA A 343 4.13 -0.55 10.43
C ALA A 343 2.75 -0.46 11.10
N LEU A 344 1.91 -1.48 10.89
CA LEU A 344 0.64 -1.60 11.59
C LEU A 344 0.85 -1.69 13.10
N GLY A 345 0.08 -0.90 13.86
CA GLY A 345 0.10 -0.93 15.33
C GLY A 345 1.38 -0.42 16.00
N SER A 346 2.41 0.01 15.26
CA SER A 346 3.66 0.57 15.80
C SER A 346 3.99 1.91 15.15
N ALA A 347 4.64 2.78 15.93
CA ALA A 347 5.11 4.10 15.50
C ALA A 347 6.63 4.15 15.35
N ASP A 348 7.35 3.25 16.02
CA ASP A 348 8.80 3.17 16.00
C ASP A 348 9.33 2.12 15.01
N THR A 349 8.44 1.55 14.21
CA THR A 349 8.80 0.63 13.12
C THR A 349 8.11 1.01 11.80
N ALA A 350 8.76 0.65 10.70
CA ALA A 350 8.25 0.81 9.33
C ALA A 350 8.41 -0.51 8.56
N PHE A 351 7.62 -0.67 7.49
CA PHE A 351 7.73 -1.85 6.63
C PHE A 351 9.04 -1.84 5.85
N THR A 352 9.60 -3.03 5.72
CA THR A 352 10.76 -3.35 4.92
C THR A 352 10.43 -4.46 3.95
N VAL A 353 11.05 -4.43 2.77
CA VAL A 353 10.99 -5.52 1.79
C VAL A 353 12.37 -6.14 1.66
N ASN A 354 12.45 -7.45 1.85
CA ASN A 354 13.68 -8.20 1.73
C ASN A 354 13.79 -8.81 0.33
N PHE A 355 14.58 -8.20 -0.55
CA PHE A 355 14.80 -8.73 -1.89
C PHE A 355 15.71 -9.97 -1.91
N SER A 356 16.31 -10.41 -0.80
CA SER A 356 16.94 -11.75 -0.78
C SER A 356 15.92 -12.87 -1.03
N ASN A 357 14.66 -12.68 -0.64
CA ASN A 357 13.63 -13.73 -0.75
C ASN A 357 12.22 -13.23 -1.08
N GLY A 358 11.96 -11.93 -1.14
CA GLY A 358 10.65 -11.35 -1.47
C GLY A 358 9.71 -11.10 -0.29
N ALA A 359 10.10 -11.45 0.94
CA ALA A 359 9.26 -11.25 2.12
C ALA A 359 9.22 -9.77 2.55
N SER A 360 8.14 -9.36 3.22
CA SER A 360 8.11 -8.12 3.99
C SER A 360 8.03 -8.36 5.49
N LEU A 361 8.66 -7.46 6.24
CA LEU A 361 8.72 -7.45 7.70
C LEU A 361 8.70 -6.00 8.18
N SER A 362 8.59 -5.78 9.48
CA SER A 362 8.78 -4.46 10.09
C SER A 362 10.14 -4.35 10.75
N GLY A 363 10.76 -3.18 10.65
CA GLY A 363 12.05 -2.88 11.27
C GLY A 363 12.00 -1.60 12.08
N SER A 364 12.86 -1.49 13.10
CA SER A 364 13.06 -0.24 13.86
C SER A 364 13.45 0.89 12.92
N VAL A 365 12.75 2.03 13.01
CA VAL A 365 13.01 3.23 12.18
C VAL A 365 14.41 3.81 12.39
N ARG A 366 15.14 3.37 13.42
CA ARG A 366 16.50 3.79 13.76
C ARG A 366 17.58 2.94 13.09
N ASP A 367 17.22 1.77 12.57
CA ASP A 367 18.20 0.87 11.98
C ASP A 367 18.50 1.27 10.53
N PRO A 368 19.75 1.15 10.06
CA PRO A 368 20.06 1.39 8.67
C PRO A 368 19.49 0.28 7.76
N ARG A 369 18.79 0.65 6.69
CA ARG A 369 18.37 -0.24 5.57
C ARG A 369 18.60 0.44 4.23
N LEU A 370 18.62 -0.36 3.17
CA LEU A 370 18.81 0.13 1.80
C LEU A 370 17.61 0.93 1.33
N VAL A 371 17.82 1.76 0.31
CA VAL A 371 16.79 2.64 -0.27
C VAL A 371 16.85 2.55 -1.78
N ARG A 372 15.68 2.53 -2.42
CA ARG A 372 15.49 2.69 -3.86
C ARG A 372 14.32 3.64 -4.05
N CYS A 373 14.56 4.77 -4.68
CA CYS A 373 13.52 5.78 -4.86
C CYS A 373 12.62 5.47 -6.06
N VAL A 374 11.39 5.96 -6.01
CA VAL A 374 10.36 5.81 -7.04
C VAL A 374 9.77 7.18 -7.39
N ARG A 375 9.29 7.31 -8.62
CA ARG A 375 8.48 8.44 -9.11
C ARG A 375 7.42 7.93 -10.09
N SER A 376 6.56 8.82 -10.57
CA SER A 376 5.55 8.52 -11.59
C SER A 376 5.46 9.69 -12.57
N ASP A 377 5.34 9.41 -13.86
CA ASP A 377 5.21 10.46 -14.89
C ASP A 377 3.78 10.99 -15.04
N ASP A 378 2.85 10.56 -14.18
CA ASP A 378 1.47 11.03 -14.22
C ASP A 378 1.37 12.51 -13.80
N PRO A 379 0.94 13.42 -14.69
CA PRO A 379 0.82 14.84 -14.41
C PRO A 379 -0.33 15.21 -13.46
N ALA A 380 -1.08 14.23 -12.93
CA ALA A 380 -2.14 14.45 -11.94
C ALA A 380 -1.65 14.57 -10.48
N ARG A 381 -0.33 14.63 -10.25
CA ARG A 381 0.27 14.94 -8.95
C ARG A 381 0.24 16.43 -8.62
#